data_AF-A0A661DRA4-F1
#
_entry.id   AF-A0A661DRA4-F1
#
_cell.length_a   1.000
_cell.length_b   1.000
_cell.length_c   1.000
_cell.angle_alpha   90.00
_cell.angle_beta   90.00
_cell.angle_gamma   90.00
#
_symmetry.space_group_name_H-M   'P 1'
#
loop_
_entity.id
_entity.type
_entity.pdbx_description
1 polymer ?
#
loop_
_entity_poly.entity_id
_entity_poly.type
_entity_poly.pdbx_seq_one_letter_code
_entity_poly.pdbx_strand_id
1 'polypeptide(L)'
;MKWLLLASLVVTGPVSLQAAIAAGDTPPQSARQWLDSMSSALQVLDYDGTFVYLHDNRLEAMRIVHQASPGGEKERLIALTGSAREVLRDEKVVTCIMPDNKSVMVGQSRPRQPFPDVPADLDSLSPYYQLRDAGEDRIAGLMARVIDITPRDKFRYGYRFWIDTTNFM
;
A
#
# COMPACT_ATOMS: atom_id res chain seq x y z
N MET A 1 47.19 55.57 10.49
CA MET A 1 47.99 55.21 11.68
C MET A 1 47.30 55.71 12.94
N LYS A 2 46.63 54.81 13.66
CA LYS A 2 46.26 54.93 15.09
C LYS A 2 45.60 53.60 15.48
N TRP A 3 46.32 52.78 16.21
CA TRP A 3 45.78 51.65 16.97
C TRP A 3 45.16 52.17 18.26
N LEU A 4 44.08 51.55 18.73
CA LEU A 4 43.77 51.42 20.15
C LEU A 4 42.90 50.17 20.34
N LEU A 5 43.43 49.27 21.17
CA LEU A 5 42.95 47.95 21.56
C LEU A 5 41.68 48.06 22.40
N LEU A 6 40.77 47.08 22.29
CA LEU A 6 39.88 46.72 23.39
C LEU A 6 39.63 45.20 23.42
N ALA A 7 40.23 44.60 24.44
CA ALA A 7 39.78 43.49 25.27
C ALA A 7 39.10 42.28 24.62
N SER A 8 39.88 41.20 24.49
CA SER A 8 39.37 39.84 24.41
C SER A 8 38.63 39.47 25.70
N LEU A 9 37.36 39.11 25.58
CA LEU A 9 36.65 38.31 26.57
C LEU A 9 36.28 36.98 25.89
N VAL A 10 37.08 35.95 26.13
CA VAL A 10 36.74 34.59 25.71
C VAL A 10 35.77 34.03 26.75
N VAL A 11 34.49 33.98 26.41
CA VAL A 11 33.50 33.21 27.16
C VAL A 11 33.52 31.78 26.60
N THR A 12 34.27 30.89 27.23
CA THR A 12 34.15 29.44 27.03
C THR A 12 32.90 28.94 27.74
N GLY A 13 31.75 29.01 27.06
CA GLY A 13 30.56 28.27 27.43
C GLY A 13 30.56 26.90 26.73
N PRO A 14 30.10 25.81 27.39
CA PRO A 14 29.95 24.53 26.72
C PRO A 14 28.87 24.65 25.65
N VAL A 15 29.28 24.61 24.38
CA VAL A 15 28.37 24.44 23.26
C VAL A 15 27.82 23.02 23.37
N SER A 16 26.60 22.89 23.89
CA SER A 16 25.84 21.65 23.78
C SER A 16 25.61 21.37 22.30
N LEU A 17 26.19 20.28 21.82
CA LEU A 17 26.01 19.79 20.47
C LEU A 17 24.56 19.28 20.34
N GLN A 18 23.64 20.15 19.91
CA GLN A 18 22.34 19.67 19.43
C GLN A 18 22.61 18.82 18.18
N ALA A 19 22.42 17.51 18.31
CA ALA A 19 22.31 16.62 17.17
C ALA A 19 21.12 17.09 16.34
N ALA A 20 21.41 17.76 15.22
CA ALA A 20 20.43 17.96 14.17
C ALA A 20 20.04 16.56 13.69
N ILE A 21 18.81 16.15 13.97
CA ILE A 21 18.16 15.09 13.21
C ILE A 21 18.11 15.60 11.77
N ALA A 22 19.06 15.14 10.95
CA ALA A 22 18.91 15.25 9.52
C ALA A 22 17.60 14.54 9.19
N ALA A 23 16.59 15.31 8.78
CA ALA A 23 15.52 14.76 7.98
C ALA A 23 16.23 14.09 6.80
N GLY A 24 16.26 12.77 6.81
CA GLY A 24 16.85 12.02 5.73
C GLY A 24 16.06 12.38 4.48
N ASP A 25 16.69 13.11 3.56
CA ASP A 25 16.26 13.13 2.16
C ASP A 25 16.40 11.70 1.67
N THR A 26 15.38 10.88 1.94
CA THR A 26 15.22 9.58 1.31
C THR A 26 15.18 9.87 -0.19
N PRO A 27 16.13 9.35 -0.98
CA PRO A 27 16.10 9.58 -2.42
C PRO A 27 14.74 9.17 -2.97
N PRO A 28 14.16 9.93 -3.92
CA PRO A 28 12.82 9.68 -4.42
C PRO A 28 12.69 8.23 -4.85
N GLN A 29 11.86 7.49 -4.12
CA GLN A 29 11.61 6.07 -4.37
C GLN A 29 10.98 5.94 -5.75
N SER A 30 11.55 5.07 -6.58
CA SER A 30 11.04 4.83 -7.93
C SER A 30 9.62 4.27 -7.87
N ALA A 31 8.81 4.51 -8.92
CA ALA A 31 7.45 3.98 -9.02
C ALA A 31 7.39 2.45 -8.78
N ARG A 32 8.41 1.72 -9.24
CA ARG A 32 8.55 0.29 -9.00
C ARG A 32 8.70 -0.01 -7.50
N GLN A 33 9.63 0.65 -6.83
CA GLN A 33 9.86 0.41 -5.41
C GLN A 33 8.60 0.71 -4.60
N TRP A 34 7.78 1.70 -4.97
CA TRP A 34 6.48 1.94 -4.32
C TRP A 34 5.53 0.75 -4.44
N LEU A 35 5.43 0.16 -5.64
CA LEU A 35 4.63 -1.04 -5.88
C LEU A 35 5.18 -2.26 -5.12
N ASP A 36 6.50 -2.41 -5.03
CA ASP A 36 7.16 -3.47 -4.25
C ASP A 36 6.85 -3.31 -2.75
N SER A 37 6.96 -2.09 -2.21
CA SER A 37 6.60 -1.78 -0.83
C SER A 37 5.13 -2.06 -0.54
N MET A 38 4.22 -1.66 -1.45
CA MET A 38 2.79 -1.94 -1.31
C MET A 38 2.49 -3.44 -1.34
N SER A 39 3.09 -4.17 -2.28
CA SER A 39 2.96 -5.62 -2.40
C SER A 39 3.37 -6.32 -1.09
N SER A 40 4.47 -5.88 -0.48
CA SER A 40 4.93 -6.38 0.81
C SER A 40 3.99 -5.98 1.95
N ALA A 41 3.58 -4.71 2.04
CA ALA A 41 2.69 -4.21 3.08
C ALA A 41 1.37 -4.99 3.14
N LEU A 42 0.76 -5.24 1.98
CA LEU A 42 -0.49 -6.00 1.86
C LEU A 42 -0.40 -7.46 2.34
N GLN A 43 0.81 -8.02 2.47
CA GLN A 43 1.05 -9.40 2.95
C GLN A 43 1.44 -9.45 4.44
N VAL A 44 2.15 -8.44 4.94
CA VAL A 44 2.80 -8.50 6.27
C VAL A 44 2.09 -7.68 7.35
N LEU A 45 1.25 -6.72 6.99
CA LEU A 45 0.56 -5.87 7.96
C LEU A 45 -0.77 -6.49 8.37
N ASP A 46 -1.10 -6.37 9.65
CA ASP A 46 -2.46 -6.60 10.13
C ASP A 46 -3.30 -5.34 9.87
N TYR A 47 -4.50 -5.50 9.29
CA TYR A 47 -5.38 -4.37 9.02
C TYR A 47 -6.87 -4.73 9.03
N ASP A 48 -7.68 -3.74 9.34
CA ASP A 48 -9.14 -3.80 9.31
C ASP A 48 -9.65 -2.51 8.67
N GLY A 49 -10.40 -2.64 7.57
CA GLY A 49 -10.82 -1.51 6.79
C GLY A 49 -12.06 -1.77 5.98
N THR A 50 -12.68 -0.69 5.52
CA THR A 50 -13.83 -0.73 4.60
C THR A 50 -13.44 -0.09 3.28
N PHE A 51 -13.82 -0.74 2.19
CA PHE A 51 -13.59 -0.23 0.84
C PHE A 51 -14.86 -0.35 0.00
N VAL A 52 -14.86 0.32 -1.13
CA VAL A 52 -15.95 0.29 -2.10
C VAL A 52 -15.42 -0.33 -3.38
N TYR A 53 -16.16 -1.31 -3.91
CA TYR A 53 -15.91 -1.91 -5.21
C TYR A 53 -16.97 -1.43 -6.20
N LEU A 54 -16.52 -0.80 -7.28
CA LEU A 54 -17.38 -0.32 -8.37
C LEU A 54 -17.10 -1.15 -9.62
N HIS A 55 -18.09 -1.90 -10.09
CA HIS A 55 -18.01 -2.66 -11.34
C HIS A 55 -19.37 -2.66 -12.03
N ASP A 56 -19.41 -2.64 -13.36
CA ASP A 56 -20.68 -2.66 -14.13
C ASP A 56 -21.74 -1.67 -13.63
N ASN A 57 -21.30 -0.48 -13.20
CA ASN A 57 -22.14 0.56 -12.62
C ASN A 57 -22.88 0.14 -11.33
N ARG A 58 -22.36 -0.87 -10.62
CA ARG A 58 -22.79 -1.35 -9.31
C ARG A 58 -21.74 -1.01 -8.28
N LEU A 59 -22.20 -0.48 -7.15
CA LEU A 59 -21.37 -0.11 -6.02
C LEU A 59 -21.64 -1.08 -4.88
N GLU A 60 -20.60 -1.76 -4.41
CA GLU A 60 -20.66 -2.65 -3.26
C GLU A 60 -19.70 -2.16 -2.18
N ALA A 61 -20.21 -2.01 -0.94
CA ALA A 61 -19.36 -1.71 0.20
C ALA A 61 -18.92 -3.02 0.86
N MET A 62 -17.63 -3.11 1.19
CA MET A 62 -17.02 -4.30 1.76
C MET A 62 -16.16 -3.95 2.97
N ARG A 63 -16.04 -4.89 3.92
CA ARG A 63 -15.04 -4.85 4.98
C ARG A 63 -14.01 -5.95 4.75
N ILE A 64 -12.74 -5.61 4.93
CA ILE A 64 -11.62 -6.54 4.94
C ILE A 64 -11.00 -6.56 6.32
N VAL A 65 -10.73 -7.76 6.83
CA VAL A 65 -9.89 -7.99 8.00
C VAL A 65 -8.78 -8.92 7.58
N HIS A 66 -7.53 -8.46 7.66
CA HIS A 66 -6.34 -9.23 7.34
C HIS A 66 -5.46 -9.39 8.57
N GLN A 67 -4.90 -10.58 8.72
CA GLN A 67 -3.94 -10.90 9.75
C GLN A 67 -2.77 -11.67 9.16
N ALA A 68 -1.56 -11.15 9.33
CA ALA A 68 -0.31 -11.85 9.04
C ALA A 68 0.10 -12.73 10.24
N SER A 69 0.53 -13.96 9.97
CA SER A 69 1.04 -14.86 11.02
C SER A 69 2.20 -15.72 10.52
N PRO A 70 3.02 -16.31 11.42
CA PRO A 70 4.07 -17.25 11.02
C PRO A 70 3.54 -18.48 10.27
N GLY A 71 2.25 -18.80 10.43
CA GLY A 71 1.57 -19.90 9.74
C GLY A 71 0.92 -19.48 8.42
N GLY A 72 1.14 -18.24 7.98
CA GLY A 72 0.57 -17.64 6.77
C GLY A 72 -0.49 -16.57 7.05
N GLU A 73 -1.07 -16.05 5.98
CA GLU A 73 -2.05 -14.97 6.01
C GLU A 73 -3.47 -15.51 6.27
N LYS A 74 -4.27 -14.74 7.01
CA LYS A 74 -5.70 -14.97 7.18
C LYS A 74 -6.47 -13.73 6.77
N GLU A 75 -7.54 -13.92 6.03
CA GLU A 75 -8.37 -12.83 5.54
C GLU A 75 -9.86 -13.16 5.73
N ARG A 76 -10.63 -12.14 6.07
CA ARG A 76 -12.09 -12.17 6.05
C ARG A 76 -12.60 -10.97 5.26
N LEU A 77 -13.31 -11.25 4.17
CA LEU A 77 -14.05 -10.27 3.37
C LEU A 77 -15.55 -10.40 3.68
N ILE A 78 -16.20 -9.28 3.93
CA ILE A 78 -17.61 -9.21 4.32
C ILE A 78 -18.32 -8.20 3.43
N ALA A 79 -19.40 -8.61 2.76
CA ALA A 79 -20.28 -7.69 2.06
C ALA A 79 -21.11 -6.88 3.08
N LEU A 80 -21.04 -5.55 2.98
CA LEU A 80 -21.79 -4.61 3.84
C LEU A 80 -23.10 -4.14 3.19
N THR A 81 -23.29 -4.44 1.91
CA THR A 81 -24.48 -4.12 1.13
C THR A 81 -25.05 -5.38 0.49
N GLY A 82 -26.38 -5.50 0.45
CA GLY A 82 -27.06 -6.66 -0.13
C GLY A 82 -27.09 -7.87 0.81
N SER A 83 -26.87 -9.08 0.29
CA SER A 83 -26.76 -10.27 1.13
C SER A 83 -25.42 -10.28 1.86
N ALA A 84 -25.43 -10.65 3.14
CA ALA A 84 -24.25 -10.64 4.02
C ALA A 84 -23.29 -11.81 3.69
N ARG A 85 -22.77 -11.83 2.47
CA ARG A 85 -21.80 -12.81 1.99
C ARG A 85 -20.48 -12.62 2.72
N GLU A 86 -19.85 -13.73 3.04
CA GLU A 86 -18.53 -13.72 3.65
C GLU A 86 -17.58 -14.66 2.92
N VAL A 87 -16.34 -14.23 2.78
CA VAL A 87 -15.24 -15.05 2.29
C VAL A 87 -14.17 -15.08 3.36
N LEU A 88 -13.86 -16.29 3.83
CA LEU A 88 -12.79 -16.57 4.78
C LEU A 88 -11.67 -17.26 4.00
N ARG A 89 -10.45 -16.76 4.09
CA ARG A 89 -9.29 -17.33 3.40
C ARG A 89 -8.14 -17.53 4.37
N ASP A 90 -7.49 -18.67 4.26
CA ASP A 90 -6.14 -18.92 4.78
C ASP A 90 -5.26 -19.51 3.66
N GLU A 91 -4.02 -19.90 3.98
CA GLU A 91 -3.07 -20.50 3.03
C GLU A 91 -3.57 -21.77 2.33
N LYS A 92 -4.52 -22.49 2.91
CA LYS A 92 -4.94 -23.82 2.44
C LYS A 92 -6.36 -23.82 1.92
N VAL A 93 -7.26 -23.07 2.55
CA VAL A 93 -8.69 -23.16 2.33
C VAL A 93 -9.29 -21.77 2.11
N VAL A 94 -10.23 -21.72 1.18
CA VAL A 94 -11.18 -20.61 1.03
C VAL A 94 -12.58 -21.12 1.34
N THR A 95 -13.29 -20.43 2.23
CA THR A 95 -14.68 -20.74 2.59
C THR A 95 -15.56 -19.55 2.24
N CYS A 96 -16.55 -19.79 1.38
CA CYS A 96 -17.55 -18.80 0.99
C CYS A 96 -18.89 -19.11 1.65
N ILE A 97 -19.42 -18.17 2.43
CA ILE A 97 -20.73 -18.27 3.09
C ILE A 97 -21.72 -17.40 2.32
N MET A 98 -22.79 -18.03 1.82
CA MET A 98 -23.81 -17.39 0.99
C MET A 98 -25.17 -17.52 1.70
N PRO A 99 -25.62 -16.48 2.44
CA PRO A 99 -26.86 -16.53 3.19
C PRO A 99 -28.11 -16.60 2.32
N ASP A 100 -28.07 -15.97 1.15
CA ASP A 100 -29.15 -15.97 0.15
C ASP A 100 -29.53 -17.39 -0.28
N ASN A 101 -28.53 -18.23 -0.49
CA ASN A 101 -28.71 -19.62 -0.92
C ASN A 101 -28.61 -20.64 0.24
N LYS A 102 -28.46 -20.17 1.49
CA LYS A 102 -28.21 -20.99 2.69
C LYS A 102 -27.12 -22.04 2.47
N SER A 103 -26.05 -21.65 1.78
CA SER A 103 -25.00 -22.57 1.32
C SER A 103 -23.62 -22.13 1.78
N VAL A 104 -22.75 -23.11 2.01
CA VAL A 104 -21.33 -22.92 2.29
C VAL A 104 -20.53 -23.67 1.24
N MET A 105 -19.59 -22.98 0.61
CA MET A 105 -18.67 -23.58 -0.36
C MET A 105 -17.26 -23.55 0.22
N VAL A 106 -16.55 -24.68 0.14
CA VAL A 106 -15.18 -24.83 0.62
C VAL A 106 -14.31 -25.27 -0.55
N GLY A 107 -13.23 -24.54 -0.79
CA GLY A 107 -12.28 -24.81 -1.86
C GLY A 107 -10.84 -24.74 -1.38
N GLN A 108 -9.91 -25.18 -2.23
CA GLN A 108 -8.48 -24.98 -2.02
C GLN A 108 -8.12 -23.50 -2.23
N SER A 109 -7.34 -22.94 -1.32
CA SER A 109 -6.82 -21.58 -1.47
C SER A 109 -5.78 -21.52 -2.59
N ARG A 110 -5.68 -20.36 -3.23
CA ARG A 110 -4.60 -20.07 -4.19
C ARG A 110 -3.69 -19.01 -3.58
N PRO A 111 -2.38 -19.04 -3.88
CA PRO A 111 -1.46 -18.01 -3.43
C PRO A 111 -1.99 -16.62 -3.80
N ARG A 112 -1.95 -15.70 -2.84
CA ARG A 112 -2.41 -14.32 -3.04
C ARG A 112 -1.56 -13.67 -4.13
N GLN A 113 -2.21 -13.12 -5.14
CA GLN A 113 -1.58 -12.12 -5.98
C GLN A 113 -1.86 -10.75 -5.34
N PRO A 114 -0.84 -9.90 -5.14
CA PRO A 114 -1.02 -8.57 -4.57
C PRO A 114 -2.01 -7.72 -5.38
N PHE A 115 -2.14 -8.08 -6.66
CA PHE A 115 -3.00 -7.44 -7.64
C PHE A 115 -3.85 -8.49 -8.34
N PRO A 116 -5.16 -8.25 -8.56
CA PRO A 116 -6.05 -9.23 -9.19
C PRO A 116 -5.62 -9.68 -10.59
N ASP A 117 -4.98 -8.77 -11.34
CA ASP A 117 -4.63 -8.96 -12.76
C ASP A 117 -3.20 -8.53 -13.11
N VAL A 118 -2.41 -8.12 -12.12
CA VAL A 118 -1.00 -7.73 -12.32
C VAL A 118 -0.11 -8.81 -11.70
N PRO A 119 0.75 -9.48 -12.50
CA PRO A 119 1.76 -10.38 -11.99
C PRO A 119 2.48 -9.86 -10.74
N ALA A 120 2.66 -10.73 -9.76
CA ALA A 120 3.41 -10.41 -8.53
C ALA A 120 4.87 -10.02 -8.82
N ASP A 121 5.44 -10.55 -9.91
CA ASP A 121 6.76 -10.18 -10.40
C ASP A 121 6.67 -8.95 -11.33
N LEU A 122 7.04 -7.79 -10.79
CA LEU A 122 7.07 -6.54 -11.54
C LEU A 122 8.17 -6.49 -12.63
N ASP A 123 9.23 -7.32 -12.54
CA ASP A 123 10.26 -7.38 -13.59
C ASP A 123 9.67 -7.85 -14.91
N SER A 124 8.83 -8.90 -14.84
CA SER A 124 8.14 -9.47 -15.99
C SER A 124 7.22 -8.48 -16.72
N LEU A 125 6.81 -7.39 -16.06
CA LEU A 125 5.90 -6.38 -16.61
C LEU A 125 6.61 -5.32 -17.45
N SER A 126 7.90 -5.09 -17.21
CA SER A 126 8.66 -4.00 -17.85
C SER A 126 8.58 -3.98 -19.39
N PRO A 127 8.57 -5.13 -20.11
CA PRO A 127 8.41 -5.16 -21.57
C PRO A 127 7.01 -4.75 -22.05
N TYR A 128 6.00 -4.87 -21.19
CA TYR A 128 4.58 -4.80 -21.53
C TYR A 128 3.89 -3.55 -21.00
N TYR A 129 4.43 -2.98 -19.92
CA TYR A 129 3.89 -1.85 -19.20
C TYR A 129 4.95 -0.77 -18.99
N GLN A 130 4.47 0.45 -18.80
CA GLN A 130 5.25 1.57 -18.33
C GLN A 130 4.75 1.97 -16.95
N LEU A 131 5.67 2.02 -15.99
CA LEU A 131 5.41 2.52 -14.64
C LEU A 131 5.73 4.01 -14.59
N ARG A 132 4.83 4.80 -14.00
CA ARG A 132 5.01 6.25 -13.85
C ARG A 132 4.57 6.69 -12.46
N ASP A 133 5.43 7.46 -11.78
CA ASP A 133 5.03 8.24 -10.61
C ASP A 133 4.24 9.46 -11.11
N ALA A 134 2.97 9.53 -10.72
CA ALA A 134 2.04 10.59 -11.08
C ALA A 134 1.93 11.70 -10.02
N GLY A 135 2.77 11.65 -8.97
CA GLY A 135 2.81 12.63 -7.89
C GLY A 135 1.99 12.21 -6.67
N GLU A 136 1.60 13.19 -5.87
CA GLU A 136 0.87 12.99 -4.62
C GLU A 136 -0.60 13.38 -4.76
N ASP A 137 -1.46 12.69 -4.01
CA ASP A 137 -2.90 12.94 -3.93
C ASP A 137 -3.43 12.59 -2.54
N ARG A 138 -4.70 12.90 -2.27
CA ARG A 138 -5.38 12.57 -1.03
C ARG A 138 -6.56 11.64 -1.27
N ILE A 139 -6.53 10.46 -0.64
CA ILE A 139 -7.61 9.48 -0.73
C ILE A 139 -7.96 8.92 0.66
N ALA A 140 -9.24 8.70 0.94
CA ALA A 140 -9.74 8.24 2.24
C ALA A 140 -9.24 9.07 3.45
N GLY A 141 -8.91 10.35 3.22
CA GLY A 141 -8.35 11.25 4.24
C GLY A 141 -6.82 11.16 4.41
N LEU A 142 -6.15 10.20 3.77
CA LEU A 142 -4.72 9.91 3.84
C LEU A 142 -3.95 10.56 2.67
N MET A 143 -2.67 10.89 2.89
CA MET A 143 -1.75 11.27 1.82
C MET A 143 -1.28 10.02 1.09
N ALA A 144 -1.32 10.05 -0.23
CA ALA A 144 -0.96 8.92 -1.06
C ALA A 144 -0.04 9.33 -2.22
N ARG A 145 0.88 8.44 -2.57
CA ARG A 145 1.65 8.50 -3.81
C ARG A 145 0.87 7.80 -4.92
N VAL A 146 0.73 8.45 -6.07
CA VAL A 146 -0.05 7.93 -7.20
C VAL A 146 0.88 7.26 -8.19
N ILE A 147 0.68 5.96 -8.44
CA ILE A 147 1.46 5.18 -9.40
C ILE A 147 0.57 4.73 -10.55
N ASP A 148 0.93 5.10 -11.77
CA ASP A 148 0.28 4.68 -13.01
C ASP A 148 1.03 3.50 -13.65
N ILE A 149 0.28 2.47 -14.03
CA ILE A 149 0.74 1.32 -14.81
C ILE A 149 0.02 1.36 -16.16
N THR A 150 0.71 1.84 -17.20
CA THR A 150 0.11 2.02 -18.53
C THR A 150 0.59 0.94 -19.49
N PRO A 151 -0.30 0.24 -20.21
CA PRO A 151 0.11 -0.76 -21.19
C PRO A 151 0.83 -0.10 -22.37
N ARG A 152 1.81 -0.79 -22.94
CA ARG A 152 2.51 -0.35 -24.16
C ARG A 152 1.76 -0.73 -25.44
N ASP A 153 0.67 -1.48 -25.32
CA ASP A 153 -0.19 -1.92 -26.41
C ASP A 153 -1.68 -1.67 -26.10
N LYS A 154 -2.56 -2.13 -27.00
CA LYS A 154 -4.02 -1.95 -26.90
C LYS A 154 -4.76 -3.19 -26.40
N PHE A 155 -4.04 -4.23 -25.97
CA PHE A 155 -4.63 -5.53 -25.64
C PHE A 155 -4.74 -5.76 -24.13
N ARG A 156 -4.37 -4.76 -23.32
CA ARG A 156 -4.29 -4.85 -21.86
C ARG A 156 -4.93 -3.64 -21.20
N TYR A 157 -5.35 -3.81 -19.95
CA TYR A 157 -5.84 -2.72 -19.12
C TYR A 157 -4.69 -1.96 -18.45
N GLY A 158 -4.89 -0.67 -18.21
CA GLY A 158 -4.03 0.12 -17.34
C GLY A 158 -4.56 0.15 -15.91
N TYR A 159 -3.66 0.40 -14.96
CA TYR A 159 -3.99 0.49 -13.54
C TYR A 159 -3.46 1.80 -12.97
N ARG A 160 -4.15 2.28 -11.94
CA ARG A 160 -3.70 3.40 -11.10
C ARG A 160 -3.84 3.00 -9.65
N PHE A 161 -2.77 3.17 -8.90
CA PHE A 161 -2.73 2.91 -7.46
C PHE A 161 -2.51 4.22 -6.72
N TRP A 162 -3.23 4.39 -5.63
CA TRP A 162 -2.96 5.39 -4.62
C TRP A 162 -2.41 4.62 -3.42
N ILE A 163 -1.15 4.88 -3.07
CA ILE A 163 -0.41 4.13 -2.07
C ILE A 163 -0.15 5.06 -0.89
N ASP A 164 -0.62 4.73 0.32
CA ASP A 164 -0.39 5.52 1.52
C ASP A 164 1.11 5.74 1.73
N THR A 165 1.50 6.99 1.97
CA THR A 165 2.90 7.35 2.21
C THR A 165 3.43 6.86 3.56
N THR A 166 2.54 6.44 4.47
CA THR A 166 2.90 6.04 5.84
C THR A 166 3.18 4.54 5.94
N ASN A 167 2.26 3.71 5.44
CA ASN A 167 2.33 2.26 5.58
C ASN A 167 2.35 1.49 4.24
N PHE A 168 2.32 2.20 3.11
CA PHE A 168 2.33 1.64 1.76
C PHE A 168 1.09 0.82 1.38
N MET A 169 -0.06 0.97 2.04
CA MET A 169 -1.33 0.32 1.64
C MET A 169 -2.12 1.09 0.60
#